data_AF-A0A512PHW7-F1
#
_entry.id   AF-A0A512PHW7-F1
#
_cell.length_a   1.000
_cell.length_b   1.000
_cell.length_c   1.000
_cell.angle_alpha   90.00
_cell.angle_beta   90.00
_cell.angle_gamma   90.00
#
_symmetry.space_group_name_H-M   'P 1'
#
loop_
_entity.id
_entity.type
_entity.pdbx_description
1 polymer ?
#
loop_
_entity_poly.entity_id
_entity_poly.type
_entity_poly.pdbx_seq_one_letter_code
_entity_poly.pdbx_strand_id
1 'polypeptide(L)'
;MAGDDGHLECTYCGTRMSVHPPGWCSLDLESDVGPKELHWRRGFCSQQHAAAWLARPLPAPDRVHRAEQDVRHDWRFYGGLLAAITVCFFATAGVVTISSIL
;
A
#
# COMPACT_ATOMS: atom_id res chain seq x y z
N MET A 1 7.88 -5.31 -11.25
CA MET A 1 6.53 -4.78 -10.98
C MET A 1 5.60 -5.85 -11.50
N ALA A 2 5.17 -6.77 -10.65
CA ALA A 2 4.28 -7.86 -11.06
C ALA A 2 2.90 -7.26 -11.30
N GLY A 3 2.33 -7.51 -12.48
CA GLY A 3 0.96 -7.12 -12.80
C GLY A 3 0.03 -7.77 -11.78
N ASP A 4 -0.78 -6.95 -11.12
CA ASP A 4 -1.91 -7.39 -10.35
C ASP A 4 -3.07 -7.48 -11.34
N ASP A 5 -3.23 -8.66 -11.94
CA ASP A 5 -4.33 -8.98 -12.85
C ASP A 5 -5.63 -8.73 -12.08
N GLY A 6 -6.25 -7.56 -12.30
CA GLY A 6 -7.31 -6.92 -11.51
C GLY A 6 -8.54 -7.79 -11.24
N HIS A 7 -8.35 -8.82 -10.43
CA HIS A 7 -9.30 -9.81 -10.00
C HIS A 7 -9.45 -9.71 -8.50
N LEU A 8 -10.65 -9.28 -8.08
CA LEU A 8 -11.04 -9.25 -6.68
C LEU A 8 -11.70 -10.59 -6.34
N GLU A 9 -11.33 -11.24 -5.25
CA GLU A 9 -12.07 -12.41 -4.77
C GLU A 9 -13.16 -11.98 -3.78
N CYS A 10 -14.36 -12.53 -3.92
CA CYS A 10 -15.43 -12.27 -2.98
C CYS A 10 -15.07 -12.86 -1.62
N THR A 11 -15.02 -12.02 -0.59
CA THR A 11 -14.69 -12.43 0.78
C THR A 11 -15.67 -13.46 1.35
N TYR A 12 -16.92 -13.48 0.88
CA TYR A 12 -17.95 -14.39 1.37
C TYR A 12 -17.93 -15.76 0.67
N CYS A 13 -17.90 -15.78 -0.66
CA CYS A 13 -18.05 -17.01 -1.46
C CYS A 13 -16.79 -17.45 -2.22
N GLY A 14 -15.71 -16.68 -2.18
CA GLY A 14 -14.44 -16.97 -2.85
C GLY A 14 -14.47 -16.81 -4.38
N THR A 15 -15.59 -16.34 -4.95
CA THR A 15 -15.72 -16.15 -6.40
C THR A 15 -14.78 -15.05 -6.87
N ARG A 16 -13.97 -15.34 -7.90
CA ARG A 16 -13.17 -14.34 -8.61
C ARG A 16 -14.08 -13.41 -9.39
N MET A 17 -13.86 -12.12 -9.21
CA MET A 17 -14.63 -11.03 -9.79
C MET A 17 -13.69 -10.18 -10.63
N SER A 18 -14.13 -9.76 -11.80
CA SER A 18 -13.43 -8.73 -12.57
C SER A 18 -13.71 -7.36 -11.97
N VAL A 19 -12.68 -6.51 -11.85
CA VAL A 19 -12.83 -5.11 -11.37
C VAL A 19 -13.74 -4.28 -12.30
N HIS A 20 -13.95 -4.73 -13.53
CA HIS A 20 -14.86 -4.15 -14.52
C HIS A 20 -15.82 -5.20 -15.12
N PRO A 21 -17.10 -4.89 -15.42
CA PRO A 21 -17.89 -3.68 -15.14
C PRO A 21 -18.86 -3.91 -13.92
N PRO A 22 -19.81 -3.01 -13.57
CA PRO A 22 -20.28 -2.78 -12.20
C PRO A 22 -21.14 -3.92 -11.64
N GLY A 23 -21.02 -4.16 -10.34
CA GLY A 23 -21.81 -5.17 -9.63
C GLY A 23 -21.17 -5.62 -8.31
N TRP A 24 -19.87 -5.37 -8.17
CA TRP A 24 -19.16 -5.58 -6.93
C TRP A 24 -19.38 -4.43 -5.94
N CYS A 25 -19.30 -4.74 -4.65
CA CYS A 25 -19.34 -3.76 -3.57
C CYS A 25 -18.20 -4.00 -2.59
N SER A 26 -17.79 -2.95 -1.88
CA SER A 26 -16.78 -3.03 -0.82
C SER A 26 -17.34 -2.62 0.51
N LEU A 27 -16.87 -3.26 1.58
CA LEU A 27 -17.05 -2.79 2.95
C LEU A 27 -15.71 -2.28 3.47
N ASP A 28 -15.73 -1.05 3.96
CA ASP A 28 -14.65 -0.46 4.75
C ASP A 28 -15.02 -0.63 6.22
N LEU A 29 -14.09 -1.17 7.01
CA LEU A 29 -14.28 -1.48 8.41
C LEU A 29 -13.23 -0.73 9.22
N GLU A 30 -13.70 -0.08 10.26
CA GLU A 30 -12.92 0.67 11.23
C GLU A 30 -13.06 -0.01 12.59
N SER A 31 -11.94 -0.17 13.29
CA SER A 31 -11.91 -0.76 14.62
C SER A 31 -11.13 0.13 15.57
N ASP A 32 -11.78 0.46 16.69
CA ASP A 32 -11.18 1.21 17.81
C ASP A 32 -10.33 0.32 18.73
N VAL A 33 -10.20 -0.97 18.41
CA VAL A 33 -9.52 -1.94 19.28
C VAL A 33 -8.03 -1.99 18.94
N GLY A 34 -7.25 -1.07 19.51
CA GLY A 34 -5.79 -1.10 19.47
C GLY A 34 -5.12 0.28 19.46
N PRO A 35 -3.79 0.35 19.59
CA PRO A 35 -3.04 1.62 19.60
C PRO A 35 -2.96 2.32 18.23
N LYS A 36 -3.66 1.82 17.22
CA LYS A 36 -3.68 2.38 15.86
C LYS A 36 -5.03 2.05 15.22
N GLU A 37 -5.70 3.04 14.66
CA GLU A 37 -6.93 2.84 13.88
C GLU A 37 -6.69 1.79 12.79
N LEU A 38 -7.38 0.66 12.91
CA LEU A 38 -7.28 -0.44 11.95
C LEU A 38 -8.36 -0.24 10.90
N HIS A 39 -7.92 0.20 9.73
CA HIS A 39 -8.75 0.39 8.53
C HIS A 39 -8.48 -0.74 7.54
N TRP A 40 -9.47 -1.61 7.28
CA TRP A 40 -9.39 -2.58 6.17
C TRP A 40 -10.62 -2.56 5.26
N ARG A 41 -10.37 -2.95 4.01
CA ARG A 41 -11.36 -3.05 2.94
C ARG A 41 -11.56 -4.51 2.56
N ARG A 42 -12.82 -4.95 2.43
CA ARG A 42 -13.20 -6.28 1.91
C ARG A 42 -14.10 -6.14 0.69
N GLY A 43 -13.89 -6.97 -0.34
CA GLY A 43 -14.65 -6.97 -1.59
C GLY A 43 -15.71 -8.09 -1.64
N PHE A 44 -16.85 -7.80 -2.26
CA PHE A 44 -17.99 -8.72 -2.38
C PHE A 44 -18.64 -8.64 -3.75
N CYS A 45 -19.09 -9.79 -4.28
CA CYS A 45 -19.77 -9.85 -5.57
C CYS A 45 -21.21 -9.33 -5.54
N SER A 46 -21.79 -9.11 -4.36
CA SER A 46 -23.13 -8.56 -4.19
C SER A 46 -23.33 -7.95 -2.80
N GLN A 47 -24.31 -7.05 -2.66
CA GLN A 47 -24.70 -6.49 -1.36
C GLN A 47 -25.22 -7.56 -0.39
N GLN A 48 -25.88 -8.61 -0.91
CA GLN A 48 -26.37 -9.72 -0.10
C GLN A 48 -25.21 -10.49 0.56
N HIS A 49 -24.11 -10.70 -0.15
CA HIS A 49 -22.92 -11.33 0.41
C HIS A 49 -22.21 -10.44 1.43
N ALA A 50 -22.19 -9.13 1.20
CA ALA A 50 -21.68 -8.18 2.19
C ALA A 50 -22.51 -8.22 3.49
N ALA A 51 -23.84 -8.22 3.39
CA ALA A 51 -24.74 -8.31 4.55
C ALA A 51 -24.63 -9.65 5.27
N ALA A 52 -24.57 -10.78 4.53
CA ALA A 52 -24.42 -12.11 5.11
C ALA A 52 -23.08 -12.30 5.83
N TRP A 53 -22.03 -11.63 5.33
CA TRP A 53 -20.73 -11.60 5.99
C TRP A 53 -20.76 -10.75 7.27
N LEU A 54 -21.38 -9.57 7.25
CA LEU A 54 -21.55 -8.68 8.42
C LEU A 54 -22.44 -9.28 9.52
N ALA A 55 -23.32 -10.21 9.18
CA ALA A 55 -24.18 -10.89 10.15
C ALA A 55 -23.39 -11.87 11.07
N ARG A 56 -22.12 -12.13 10.78
CA ARG A 56 -21.24 -12.98 11.59
C ARG A 56 -20.32 -12.10 12.46
N PRO A 57 -19.81 -12.62 13.59
CA PRO A 57 -18.79 -11.92 14.35
C PRO A 57 -17.63 -11.51 13.44
N LEU A 58 -17.23 -10.23 13.52
CA LEU A 58 -16.17 -9.72 12.68
C LEU A 58 -14.88 -10.52 12.94
N PRO A 59 -14.17 -10.96 11.88
CA PRO A 59 -12.91 -11.64 12.05
C PRO A 59 -11.92 -10.72 12.75
N ALA A 60 -11.02 -11.31 13.53
CA ALA A 60 -9.96 -10.56 14.18
C ALA A 60 -9.17 -9.76 13.13
N PRO A 61 -8.72 -8.55 13.49
CA PRO A 61 -7.88 -7.75 12.63
C PRO A 61 -6.65 -8.52 12.17
N ASP A 62 -6.49 -8.69 10.85
CA ASP A 62 -5.24 -9.17 10.27
C ASP A 62 -4.15 -8.18 10.69
N ARG A 63 -3.19 -8.66 11.48
CA ARG A 63 -2.09 -7.83 11.96
C ARG A 63 -1.25 -7.37 10.77
N VAL A 64 -1.55 -6.16 10.31
CA VAL A 64 -0.63 -5.15 9.77
C VAL A 64 0.47 -5.69 8.83
N HIS A 65 0.12 -6.07 7.61
CA HIS A 65 1.11 -6.15 6.50
C HIS A 65 1.49 -4.76 5.94
N ARG A 66 0.83 -3.69 6.39
CA ARG A 66 1.03 -2.33 5.86
C ARG A 66 2.27 -1.62 6.45
N ALA A 67 2.72 -2.02 7.64
CA ALA A 67 3.89 -1.38 8.27
C ALA A 67 5.21 -1.73 7.56
N GLU A 68 5.32 -2.93 6.99
CA GLU A 68 6.57 -3.39 6.39
C GLU A 68 6.79 -2.81 4.97
N GLN A 69 5.70 -2.50 4.25
CA GLN A 69 5.76 -1.86 2.94
C GLN A 69 6.15 -0.37 3.02
N ASP A 70 5.71 0.33 4.06
CA ASP A 70 6.01 1.75 4.26
C ASP A 70 7.50 1.97 4.54
N VAL A 71 8.08 1.14 5.43
CA VAL A 71 9.51 1.14 5.74
C VAL A 71 10.31 0.91 4.46
N ARG A 72 9.99 -0.10 3.65
CA ARG A 72 10.79 -0.41 2.46
C ARG A 72 10.77 0.69 1.38
N HIS A 73 9.70 1.48 1.31
CA HIS A 73 9.62 2.61 0.38
C HIS A 73 10.49 3.79 0.85
N ASP A 74 10.49 4.05 2.16
CA ASP A 74 11.31 5.09 2.78
C ASP A 74 12.81 4.86 2.52
N TRP A 75 13.32 3.65 2.71
CA TRP A 75 14.75 3.37 2.52
C TRP A 75 15.24 3.61 1.08
N ARG A 76 14.38 3.44 0.07
CA ARG A 76 14.72 3.76 -1.33
C ARG A 76 14.77 5.25 -1.58
N PHE A 77 13.85 6.00 -0.98
CA PHE A 77 13.80 7.45 -1.10
C PHE A 77 14.98 8.10 -0.38
N TYR A 78 15.24 7.73 0.88
CA TYR A 78 16.39 8.20 1.64
C TYR A 78 17.72 7.79 1.01
N GLY A 79 17.83 6.55 0.50
CA GLY A 79 19.02 6.08 -0.20
C GLY A 79 19.30 6.84 -1.50
N GLY A 80 18.27 7.10 -2.30
CA GLY A 80 18.39 7.89 -3.53
C GLY A 80 18.76 9.36 -3.27
N LEU A 81 18.16 9.96 -2.23
CA LEU A 81 18.45 11.35 -1.83
C LEU A 81 19.91 11.51 -1.38
N LEU A 82 20.43 10.58 -0.56
CA LEU A 82 21.82 10.60 -0.12
C LEU A 82 22.80 10.45 -1.29
N ALA A 83 22.49 9.58 -2.26
CA ALA A 83 23.29 9.42 -3.46
C ALA A 83 23.32 10.72 -4.29
N ALA A 84 22.17 11.37 -4.47
CA ALA A 84 22.08 12.65 -5.18
C ALA A 84 22.88 13.76 -4.50
N ILE A 85 22.76 13.90 -3.16
CA ILE A 85 23.53 14.88 -2.38
C ILE A 85 25.04 14.63 -2.55
N THR A 86 25.47 13.38 -2.48
CA THR A 86 26.89 13.00 -2.63
C THR A 86 27.42 13.39 -4.01
N VAL A 87 26.68 13.06 -5.08
CA VAL A 87 27.07 13.43 -6.46
C VAL A 87 27.13 14.95 -6.63
N CYS A 88 26.13 15.69 -6.13
CA CYS A 88 26.13 17.15 -6.18
C CYS A 88 27.33 17.74 -5.44
N PHE A 89 27.66 17.22 -4.26
CA PHE A 89 28.80 17.69 -3.47
C PHE A 89 30.14 17.47 -4.19
N PHE A 90 30.36 16.30 -4.80
CA PHE A 90 31.58 16.05 -5.58
C PHE A 90 31.64 16.88 -6.86
N ALA A 91 30.51 17.10 -7.52
CA ALA A 91 30.44 17.96 -8.71
C ALA A 91 30.79 19.41 -8.38
N THR A 92 30.25 19.97 -7.28
CA THR A 92 30.58 21.35 -6.87
C THR A 92 32.02 21.48 -6.37
N ALA A 93 32.51 20.51 -5.59
CA ALA A 93 33.90 20.50 -5.13
C ALA A 93 34.90 20.42 -6.28
N GLY A 94 34.61 19.63 -7.32
CA GLY A 94 35.43 19.51 -8.52
C GLY A 94 35.46 20.79 -9.35
N VAL A 95 34.31 21.46 -9.52
CA VAL A 95 34.26 22.77 -10.21
C VAL A 95 35.07 23.82 -9.47
N VAL A 96 34.93 23.89 -8.14
CA VAL A 96 35.69 24.86 -7.32
C VAL A 96 37.19 24.62 -7.38
N THR A 97 37.64 23.36 -7.35
CA THR A 97 39.08 23.06 -7.47
C THR A 97 39.63 23.40 -8.85
N ILE A 98 38.90 23.09 -9.93
CA ILE A 98 39.32 23.44 -11.30
C ILE A 98 39.39 24.97 -11.49
N SER A 99 38.39 25.70 -11.00
CA SER A 99 38.37 27.18 -11.07
C SER A 99 39.41 27.87 -10.19
N SER A 100 39.97 27.18 -9.20
CA SER A 100 41.03 27.74 -8.33
C SER A 100 42.45 27.49 -8.86
N ILE A 101 42.59 26.64 -9.90
CA ILE A 101 43.87 26.27 -10.52
C ILE A 101 44.09 27.03 -11.85
N LEU A 102 43.02 27.54 -12.47
CA LEU A 102 43.03 28.40 -13.65
C LEU A 102 43.19 29.88 -13.27
#